data_AF-A0A8D8IEX9-F1
#
_entry.id   AF-A0A8D8IEX9-F1
#
_cell.length_a   1.000
_cell.length_b   1.000
_cell.length_c   1.000
_cell.angle_alpha   90.00
_cell.angle_beta   90.00
_cell.angle_gamma   90.00
#
_symmetry.space_group_name_H-M   'P 1'
#
loop_
_entity.id
_entity.type
_entity.pdbx_description
1 polymer ?
#
loop_
_entity_poly.entity_id
_entity_poly.type
_entity_poly.pdbx_seq_one_letter_code
_entity_poly.pdbx_strand_id
1 'polypeptide(L)'
;MPESPKFLLSQNRSTEALQVLTKMYQLNNGREKYYEVYELTPEVGVSMTTKKGWDGVRQSLKDQTAPLLERPYLGYFAICCTNCIISFAIYGGFCLWFPQIMNQVLSDTSGKGTVACKVLQGNKSGQNQNDTQCSETIQQETFYYTIVLGFIGMFCSLVLSLVLRRVSSKPVMIFNMAIAGTAGILLQFVTNSYAVAVLFSVEIMFCAMGVTLINASAVSLFPTHVKGMATSLINMTGRFSTFLFSSVVGMLMAQSCHLTFYVLSGLLFMSSALTLLLP
;
A
#
# COMPACT_ATOMS: atom_id res chain seq x y z
N MET A 1 32.75 9.57 0.62
CA MET A 1 31.91 10.07 1.74
C MET A 1 32.25 9.25 2.97
N PRO A 2 32.37 9.84 4.17
CA PRO A 2 32.55 9.05 5.40
C PRO A 2 31.31 8.17 5.65
N GLU A 3 31.51 7.02 6.26
CA GLU A 3 30.42 6.15 6.71
C GLU A 3 29.55 6.83 7.77
N SER A 4 28.30 6.37 7.93
CA SER A 4 27.41 6.96 8.92
C SER A 4 27.94 6.75 10.35
N PRO A 5 27.88 7.76 11.24
CA PRO A 5 28.27 7.61 12.65
C PRO A 5 27.57 6.43 13.34
N LYS A 6 26.30 6.18 12.98
CA LYS A 6 25.53 5.04 13.50
C LYS A 6 26.15 3.69 13.10
N PHE A 7 26.59 3.56 11.85
CA PHE A 7 27.27 2.35 11.37
C PHE A 7 28.61 2.15 12.09
N LEU A 8 29.44 3.20 12.18
CA LEU A 8 30.74 3.13 12.88
C LEU A 8 30.56 2.72 14.34
N LEU A 9 29.58 3.30 15.04
CA LEU A 9 29.26 2.96 16.41
C LEU A 9 28.80 1.50 16.55
N SER A 10 28.01 0.97 15.60
CA SER A 10 27.56 -0.44 15.59
C SER A 10 28.70 -1.44 15.36
N GLN A 11 29.82 -1.01 14.78
CA GLN A 11 31.03 -1.79 14.55
C GLN A 11 32.06 -1.64 15.69
N ASN A 12 31.66 -1.09 16.85
CA ASN A 12 32.55 -0.71 17.95
C ASN A 12 33.66 0.29 17.56
N ARG A 13 33.48 1.04 16.47
CA ARG A 13 34.39 2.10 16.01
C ARG A 13 33.93 3.47 16.54
N SER A 14 33.76 3.57 17.86
CA SER A 14 33.19 4.75 18.53
C SER A 14 34.01 6.03 18.31
N THR A 15 35.34 5.91 18.26
CA THR A 15 36.25 7.04 18.00
C THR A 15 36.03 7.62 16.61
N GLU A 16 35.92 6.76 15.59
CA GLU A 16 35.65 7.19 14.22
C GLU A 16 34.25 7.79 14.07
N ALA A 17 33.24 7.21 14.73
CA ALA A 17 31.89 7.76 14.77
C ALA A 17 31.90 9.20 15.34
N LEU A 18 32.67 9.42 16.40
CA LEU A 18 32.81 10.71 17.05
C LEU A 18 33.54 11.73 16.15
N GLN A 19 34.58 11.31 15.43
CA GLN A 19 35.25 12.15 14.43
C GLN A 19 34.31 12.61 13.32
N VAL A 20 33.44 11.71 12.83
CA VAL A 20 32.45 12.05 11.79
C VAL A 20 31.43 13.06 12.34
N LEU A 21 30.94 12.88 13.56
CA LEU A 21 30.03 13.84 14.21
C LEU A 21 30.68 15.21 14.44
N THR A 22 31.93 15.24 14.93
CA THR A 22 32.71 16.47 15.10
C THR A 22 32.85 17.21 13.76
N LYS A 23 33.16 16.49 12.68
CA LYS A 23 33.27 17.08 11.34
C LYS A 23 31.93 17.64 10.86
N MET A 24 30.83 16.92 11.07
CA MET A 24 29.48 17.41 10.73
C MET A 24 29.12 18.68 11.52
N TYR A 25 29.42 18.71 12.82
CA TYR A 25 29.20 19.86 13.68
C TYR A 25 30.00 21.09 13.22
N GLN A 26 31.30 20.93 12.93
CA GLN A 26 32.16 22.01 12.44
C GLN A 26 31.71 22.54 11.07
N LEU A 27 31.19 21.67 10.20
CA LEU A 27 30.64 22.08 8.91
C LEU A 27 29.35 22.90 9.06
N ASN A 28 28.49 22.55 10.02
CA ASN A 28 27.20 23.24 10.22
C ASN A 28 27.33 24.53 11.05
N ASN A 29 28.25 24.59 12.01
CA ASN A 29 28.32 25.65 13.01
C ASN A 29 29.59 26.52 12.95
N GLY A 30 30.51 26.20 12.04
CA GLY A 30 31.80 26.87 11.88
C GLY A 30 32.95 26.10 12.55
N ARG A 31 34.13 26.16 11.94
CA ARG A 31 35.32 25.37 12.33
C ARG A 31 35.91 25.74 13.69
N GLU A 32 35.58 26.92 14.21
CA GLU A 32 36.07 27.42 15.50
C GLU A 32 35.30 26.86 16.71
N LYS A 33 34.16 26.20 16.49
CA LYS A 33 33.35 25.64 17.57
C LYS A 33 33.74 24.19 17.85
N TYR A 34 33.93 23.89 19.13
CA TYR A 34 34.24 22.55 19.62
C TYR A 34 32.97 21.73 19.78
N TYR A 35 33.07 20.44 19.48
CA TYR A 35 32.00 19.47 19.69
C TYR A 35 32.14 18.91 21.11
N GLU A 36 31.14 19.14 21.97
CA GLU A 36 31.17 18.86 23.41
C GLU A 36 30.85 17.40 23.78
N VAL A 37 30.60 16.52 22.79
CA VAL A 37 30.32 15.11 23.04
C VAL A 37 31.62 14.31 22.96
N TYR A 38 31.99 13.67 24.07
CA TYR A 38 33.25 12.91 24.21
C TYR A 38 33.07 11.40 24.14
N GLU A 39 31.84 10.90 24.36
CA GLU A 39 31.54 9.48 24.36
C GLU A 39 30.20 9.21 23.68
N LEU A 40 30.12 8.09 22.97
CA LEU A 40 28.92 7.62 22.30
C LEU A 40 28.51 6.28 22.90
N THR A 41 27.34 6.22 23.52
CA THR A 41 26.75 4.96 23.98
C THR A 41 26.00 4.27 22.84
N PRO A 42 26.28 2.98 22.56
CA PRO A 42 25.51 2.20 21.59
C PRO A 42 24.04 2.06 22.03
N GLU A 43 23.11 2.06 21.07
CA GLU A 43 21.72 1.66 21.35
C GLU A 43 21.70 0.18 21.78
N VAL A 44 20.97 -0.13 22.87
CA VAL A 44 20.83 -1.49 23.40
C VAL A 44 20.32 -2.41 22.27
N GLY A 45 21.09 -3.47 21.97
CA GLY A 45 20.77 -4.44 20.90
C GLY A 45 21.47 -4.22 19.56
N VAL A 46 22.34 -3.22 19.40
CA VAL A 46 23.02 -2.88 18.13
C VAL A 46 24.46 -3.40 18.03
N SER A 47 24.87 -4.32 18.90
CA SER A 47 26.16 -5.02 18.74
C SER A 47 26.08 -5.97 17.55
N MET A 48 26.57 -5.55 16.37
CA MET A 48 26.76 -6.45 15.23
C MET A 48 27.95 -7.38 15.53
N THR A 49 27.73 -8.44 16.32
CA THR A 49 28.62 -9.60 16.29
C THR A 49 28.50 -10.24 14.92
N THR A 50 29.39 -9.88 14.00
CA THR A 50 29.45 -10.43 12.65
C THR A 50 29.97 -11.88 12.71
N LYS A 51 29.08 -12.81 13.05
CA LYS A 51 29.32 -14.23 12.75
C LYS A 51 29.33 -14.38 11.22
N LYS A 52 30.38 -14.95 10.65
CA LYS A 52 30.50 -15.20 9.21
C LYS A 52 29.78 -16.50 8.84
N GLY A 53 29.18 -16.55 7.64
CA GLY A 53 28.52 -17.75 7.10
C GLY A 53 27.02 -17.86 7.41
N TRP A 54 26.44 -19.04 7.15
CA TRP A 54 25.00 -19.31 7.25
C TRP A 54 24.45 -19.09 8.67
N ASP A 55 25.26 -19.38 9.70
CA ASP A 55 24.89 -19.16 11.10
C ASP A 55 24.77 -17.68 11.45
N GLY A 56 25.57 -16.82 10.83
CA GLY A 56 25.45 -15.37 10.96
C GLY A 56 24.18 -14.83 10.31
N VAL A 57 23.81 -15.36 9.14
CA VAL A 57 22.55 -15.01 8.47
C VAL A 57 21.35 -15.48 9.30
N ARG A 58 21.38 -16.70 9.84
CA ARG A 58 20.31 -17.23 10.70
C ARG A 58 20.16 -16.44 11.99
N GLN A 59 21.28 -16.10 12.63
CA GLN A 59 21.27 -15.28 13.85
C GLN A 59 20.75 -13.87 13.55
N SER A 60 21.20 -13.23 12.47
CA SER A 60 20.72 -11.92 12.04
C SER A 60 19.22 -11.93 11.69
N LEU A 61 18.74 -12.96 10.99
CA LEU A 61 17.31 -13.17 10.75
C LEU A 61 16.55 -13.34 12.05
N LYS A 62 17.08 -14.11 13.00
CA LYS A 62 16.45 -14.33 14.30
C LYS A 62 16.38 -13.03 15.10
N ASP A 63 17.48 -12.28 15.18
CA ASP A 63 17.57 -11.04 15.95
C ASP A 63 16.70 -9.93 15.34
N GLN A 64 16.51 -9.91 14.02
CA GLN A 64 15.63 -8.96 13.35
C GLN A 64 14.15 -9.39 13.35
N THR A 65 13.86 -10.68 13.26
CA THR A 65 12.47 -11.20 13.15
C THR A 65 11.84 -11.49 14.51
N ALA A 66 12.63 -11.87 15.52
CA ALA A 66 12.12 -12.19 16.85
C ALA A 66 11.33 -11.02 17.48
N PRO A 67 11.76 -9.75 17.39
CA PRO A 67 10.99 -8.63 17.94
C PRO A 67 9.63 -8.43 17.27
N LEU A 68 9.45 -8.84 16.01
CA LEU A 68 8.15 -8.81 15.34
C LEU A 68 7.24 -9.95 15.80
N LEU A 69 7.82 -11.08 16.23
CA LEU A 69 7.10 -12.27 16.69
C LEU A 69 6.78 -12.23 18.19
N GLU A 70 7.36 -11.27 18.93
CA GLU A 70 7.04 -11.05 20.33
C GLU A 70 5.64 -10.44 20.49
N ARG A 71 4.92 -10.86 21.53
CA ARG A 71 3.66 -10.23 21.92
C ARG A 71 3.96 -8.86 22.58
N PRO A 72 3.23 -7.78 22.26
CA PRO A 72 2.02 -7.69 21.44
C PRO A 72 2.24 -7.44 19.94
N TYR A 73 3.48 -7.20 19.50
CA TYR A 73 3.82 -6.76 18.14
C TYR A 73 3.39 -7.73 17.03
N LEU A 74 3.37 -9.04 17.30
CA LEU A 74 2.87 -10.04 16.35
C LEU A 74 1.43 -9.78 15.91
N GLY A 75 0.56 -9.37 16.83
CA GLY A 75 -0.84 -9.06 16.52
C GLY A 75 -0.94 -7.82 15.63
N TYR A 76 -0.19 -6.77 15.96
CA TYR A 76 -0.13 -5.55 15.16
C TYR A 76 0.43 -5.80 13.76
N PHE A 77 1.46 -6.64 13.66
CA PHE A 77 2.04 -7.06 12.39
C PHE A 77 1.04 -7.82 11.53
N ALA A 78 0.34 -8.81 12.11
CA ALA A 78 -0.69 -9.55 11.39
C ALA A 78 -1.81 -8.62 10.88
N ILE A 79 -2.31 -7.71 11.71
CA ILE A 79 -3.33 -6.72 11.30
C ILE A 79 -2.81 -5.83 10.16
N CYS A 80 -1.58 -5.30 10.27
CA CYS A 80 -0.99 -4.48 9.21
C CYS A 80 -0.82 -5.27 7.91
N CYS A 81 -0.37 -6.52 7.97
CA CYS A 81 -0.25 -7.41 6.81
C CYS A 81 -1.61 -7.67 6.16
N THR A 82 -2.64 -8.00 6.94
CA THR A 82 -4.01 -8.21 6.41
C THR A 82 -4.54 -6.95 5.72
N ASN A 83 -4.42 -5.79 6.36
CA ASN A 83 -4.88 -4.53 5.78
C ASN A 83 -4.08 -4.17 4.52
N CYS A 84 -2.78 -4.49 4.49
CA CYS A 84 -1.91 -4.27 3.34
C CYS A 84 -2.29 -5.18 2.17
N ILE A 85 -2.54 -6.46 2.44
CA ILE A 85 -3.00 -7.44 1.45
C ILE A 85 -4.31 -6.98 0.79
N ILE A 86 -5.29 -6.54 1.58
CA ILE A 86 -6.58 -6.06 1.08
C ILE A 86 -6.39 -4.81 0.22
N SER A 87 -5.64 -3.83 0.73
CA SER A 87 -5.41 -2.55 0.04
C SER A 87 -4.68 -2.74 -1.29
N PHE A 88 -3.61 -3.54 -1.31
CA PHE A 88 -2.83 -3.81 -2.53
C PHE A 88 -3.56 -4.71 -3.53
N ALA A 89 -4.38 -5.67 -3.06
CA ALA A 89 -5.19 -6.48 -3.95
C ALA A 89 -6.17 -5.60 -4.73
N ILE A 90 -6.91 -4.73 -4.05
CA ILE A 90 -7.89 -3.85 -4.69
C ILE A 90 -7.19 -2.77 -5.51
N TYR A 91 -6.27 -2.00 -4.91
CA TYR A 91 -5.55 -0.94 -5.63
C TYR A 91 -4.83 -1.49 -6.86
N GLY A 92 -3.98 -2.52 -6.69
CA GLY A 92 -3.16 -3.04 -7.79
C GLY A 92 -3.96 -3.88 -8.79
N GLY A 93 -4.91 -4.69 -8.32
CA GLY A 93 -5.74 -5.54 -9.16
C GLY A 93 -6.75 -4.77 -9.99
N PHE A 94 -7.54 -3.92 -9.33
CA PHE A 94 -8.52 -3.11 -10.05
C PHE A 94 -7.88 -2.04 -10.92
N CYS A 95 -6.75 -1.43 -10.52
CA CYS A 95 -6.06 -0.49 -11.40
C CYS A 95 -5.60 -1.13 -12.72
N LEU A 96 -5.20 -2.41 -12.71
CA LEU A 96 -4.82 -3.13 -13.92
C LEU A 96 -6.02 -3.37 -14.84
N TRP A 97 -7.16 -3.77 -14.26
CA TRP A 97 -8.37 -4.10 -15.01
C TRP A 97 -9.23 -2.87 -15.34
N PHE A 98 -8.98 -1.72 -14.72
CA PHE A 98 -9.78 -0.51 -14.86
C PHE A 98 -9.97 -0.05 -16.32
N PRO A 99 -8.91 0.07 -17.15
CA PRO A 99 -9.09 0.54 -18.52
C PRO A 99 -10.01 -0.38 -19.35
N GLN A 100 -9.86 -1.69 -19.17
CA GLN A 100 -10.69 -2.68 -19.87
C GLN A 100 -12.14 -2.63 -19.39
N ILE A 101 -12.37 -2.51 -18.08
CA ILE A 101 -13.71 -2.37 -17.50
C ILE A 101 -14.38 -1.10 -18.03
N MET A 102 -13.66 0.03 -18.03
CA MET A 102 -14.19 1.30 -18.54
C MET A 102 -14.48 1.25 -20.03
N ASN A 103 -13.61 0.65 -20.84
CA ASN A 103 -13.85 0.49 -22.27
C ASN A 103 -15.14 -0.30 -22.54
N GLN A 104 -15.41 -1.35 -21.76
CA GLN A 104 -16.66 -2.11 -21.87
C GLN A 104 -17.89 -1.30 -21.42
N VAL A 105 -17.78 -0.60 -20.29
CA VAL A 105 -18.86 0.23 -19.73
C VAL A 105 -19.23 1.42 -20.64
N LEU A 106 -18.24 2.00 -21.34
CA LEU A 106 -18.46 3.13 -22.27
C LEU A 106 -18.90 2.68 -23.67
N SER A 107 -18.59 1.44 -24.06
CA SER A 107 -19.01 0.88 -25.36
C SER A 107 -20.43 0.30 -25.34
N ASP A 108 -21.04 0.17 -24.16
CA ASP A 108 -22.42 -0.32 -24.04
C ASP A 108 -23.42 0.71 -24.60
N THR A 109 -23.93 0.43 -25.80
CA THR A 109 -24.88 1.26 -26.56
C THR A 109 -26.34 0.88 -26.31
N SER A 110 -26.62 0.02 -25.32
CA SER A 110 -27.95 -0.56 -25.06
C SER A 110 -29.06 0.44 -24.70
N GLY A 111 -28.78 1.75 -24.57
CA GLY A 111 -29.76 2.82 -24.37
C GLY A 111 -30.55 2.77 -23.05
N LYS A 112 -30.37 1.71 -22.25
CA LYS A 112 -30.91 1.53 -20.91
C LYS A 112 -29.69 1.29 -20.02
N GLY A 113 -29.31 2.28 -19.22
CA GLY A 113 -28.14 2.20 -18.36
C GLY A 113 -28.09 0.84 -17.63
N THR A 114 -27.03 0.09 -17.87
CA THR A 114 -26.87 -1.26 -17.36
C THR A 114 -25.92 -1.24 -16.18
N VAL A 115 -26.23 -1.98 -15.12
CA VAL A 115 -25.33 -2.11 -13.97
C VAL A 115 -23.99 -2.66 -14.45
N ALA A 116 -22.87 -2.17 -13.90
CA ALA A 116 -21.51 -2.53 -14.30
C ALA A 116 -21.31 -4.06 -14.47
N CYS A 117 -21.84 -4.86 -13.55
CA CYS A 117 -21.74 -6.31 -13.60
C CYS A 117 -22.47 -6.98 -14.78
N LYS A 118 -23.57 -6.40 -15.26
CA LYS A 118 -24.31 -6.93 -16.39
C LYS A 118 -23.58 -6.68 -17.71
N VAL A 119 -22.86 -5.55 -17.81
CA VAL A 119 -21.94 -5.27 -18.93
C VAL A 119 -20.78 -6.28 -18.93
N LEU A 120 -20.16 -6.49 -17.77
CA LEU A 120 -19.01 -7.40 -17.61
C LEU A 120 -19.35 -8.88 -17.88
N GLN A 121 -20.59 -9.30 -17.60
CA GLN A 121 -21.04 -10.68 -17.83
C GLN A 121 -21.68 -10.90 -19.22
N GLY A 122 -22.25 -9.85 -19.82
CA GLY A 122 -22.99 -9.94 -21.09
C GLY A 122 -22.15 -10.36 -22.30
N ASN A 123 -20.83 -10.17 -22.25
CA ASN A 123 -19.93 -10.51 -23.35
C ASN A 123 -19.67 -12.03 -23.52
N LYS A 124 -20.27 -12.88 -22.68
CA LYS A 124 -20.16 -14.35 -22.78
C LYS A 124 -21.17 -15.01 -23.73
N SER A 125 -22.23 -14.31 -24.14
CA SER A 125 -23.32 -14.94 -24.92
C SER A 125 -23.20 -14.79 -26.44
N GLY A 126 -22.12 -14.17 -26.95
CA GLY A 126 -22.00 -13.82 -28.37
C GLY A 126 -20.71 -14.20 -29.08
N GLN A 127 -19.78 -14.92 -28.45
CA GLN A 127 -18.52 -15.30 -29.11
C GLN A 127 -18.68 -16.63 -29.86
N ASN A 128 -19.50 -16.63 -30.92
CA ASN A 128 -19.29 -17.57 -32.01
C ASN A 128 -17.95 -17.21 -32.66
N GLN A 129 -16.99 -18.12 -32.56
CA GLN A 129 -15.77 -18.11 -33.36
C GLN A 129 -16.16 -17.90 -34.82
N ASN A 130 -15.84 -16.73 -35.41
CA ASN A 130 -15.59 -16.50 -36.84
C ASN A 130 -15.54 -14.99 -37.18
N ASP A 131 -14.79 -14.16 -36.44
CA ASP A 131 -14.39 -12.87 -37.01
C ASP A 131 -12.99 -12.44 -36.54
N THR A 132 -12.02 -12.61 -37.43
CA THR A 132 -10.66 -12.07 -37.33
C THR A 132 -10.66 -10.60 -37.72
N GLN A 133 -11.40 -9.78 -36.98
CA GLN A 133 -11.29 -8.33 -37.07
C GLN A 133 -11.44 -7.68 -35.69
N CYS A 134 -10.40 -7.82 -34.87
CA CYS A 134 -10.25 -7.00 -33.67
C CYS A 134 -9.86 -5.58 -34.07
N SER A 135 -10.85 -4.75 -34.44
CA SER A 135 -10.67 -3.30 -34.35
C SER A 135 -10.97 -2.87 -32.92
N GLU A 136 -10.06 -3.21 -31.99
CA GLU A 136 -10.10 -2.64 -30.64
C GLU A 136 -9.65 -1.17 -30.74
N THR A 137 -10.57 -0.29 -31.14
CA THR A 137 -10.36 1.14 -30.94
C THR A 137 -10.58 1.42 -29.46
N ILE A 138 -9.49 1.40 -28.70
CA ILE A 138 -9.48 1.89 -27.32
C ILE A 138 -10.04 3.31 -27.36
N GLN A 139 -11.18 3.54 -26.72
CA GLN A 139 -11.78 4.87 -26.70
C GLN A 139 -10.83 5.86 -26.04
N GLN A 140 -10.56 6.98 -26.72
CA GLN A 140 -9.69 8.06 -26.24
C GLN A 140 -10.10 8.57 -24.84
N GLU A 141 -11.39 8.48 -24.52
CA GLU A 141 -11.98 8.76 -23.21
C GLU A 141 -11.37 7.91 -22.07
N THR A 142 -11.06 6.63 -22.30
CA THR A 142 -10.44 5.75 -21.29
C THR A 142 -9.06 6.25 -20.86
N PHE A 143 -8.30 6.78 -21.81
CA PHE A 143 -6.98 7.37 -21.54
C PHE A 143 -7.12 8.68 -20.75
N TYR A 144 -8.12 9.50 -21.10
CA TYR A 144 -8.45 10.72 -20.37
C TYR A 144 -8.82 10.43 -18.91
N TYR A 145 -9.69 9.45 -18.63
CA TYR A 145 -10.05 9.06 -17.27
C TYR A 145 -8.86 8.58 -16.46
N THR A 146 -7.93 7.83 -17.06
CA THR A 146 -6.74 7.32 -16.36
C THR A 146 -5.76 8.44 -16.00
N ILE A 147 -5.60 9.44 -16.87
CA ILE A 147 -4.79 10.64 -16.57
C ILE A 147 -5.45 11.45 -15.45
N VAL A 148 -6.75 11.71 -15.54
CA VAL A 148 -7.50 12.46 -14.52
C VAL A 148 -7.44 11.75 -13.17
N LEU A 149 -7.58 10.42 -13.14
CA LEU A 149 -7.39 9.59 -11.95
C LEU A 149 -6.01 9.83 -11.32
N GLY A 150 -4.95 9.87 -12.13
CA GLY A 150 -3.58 10.12 -11.65
C GLY A 150 -3.43 11.49 -10.98
N PHE A 151 -4.00 12.55 -11.57
CA PHE A 151 -3.98 13.89 -10.97
C PHE A 151 -4.79 13.96 -9.67
N ILE A 152 -5.97 13.34 -9.64
CA ILE A 152 -6.79 13.24 -8.43
C ILE A 152 -6.02 12.48 -7.35
N GLY A 153 -5.37 11.36 -7.70
CA GLY A 153 -4.56 10.57 -6.77
C GLY A 153 -3.40 11.38 -6.18
N MET A 154 -2.71 12.18 -6.99
CA MET A 154 -1.63 13.06 -6.54
C MET A 154 -2.15 14.12 -5.55
N PHE A 155 -3.26 14.78 -5.89
CA PHE A 155 -3.89 15.77 -5.03
C PHE A 155 -4.36 15.16 -3.70
N CYS A 156 -5.05 14.02 -3.75
CA CYS A 156 -5.49 13.30 -2.55
C CYS A 156 -4.32 12.87 -1.66
N SER A 157 -3.20 12.44 -2.25
CA SER A 157 -1.98 12.07 -1.51
C SER A 157 -1.33 13.26 -0.80
N LEU A 158 -1.33 14.44 -1.43
CA LEU A 158 -0.88 15.69 -0.81
C LEU A 158 -1.79 16.08 0.37
N VAL A 159 -3.11 16.06 0.15
CA VAL A 159 -4.10 16.35 1.21
C VAL A 159 -3.93 15.38 2.38
N LEU A 160 -3.78 14.09 2.12
CA LEU A 160 -3.53 13.08 3.16
C LEU A 160 -2.28 13.39 3.98
N SER A 161 -1.19 13.79 3.31
CA SER A 161 0.05 14.16 3.98
C SER A 161 -0.13 15.35 4.91
N LEU A 162 -0.95 16.34 4.52
CA LEU A 162 -1.31 17.48 5.37
C LEU A 162 -2.21 17.08 6.54
N VAL A 163 -3.19 16.19 6.30
CA VAL A 163 -4.09 15.67 7.35
C VAL A 163 -3.31 14.88 8.39
N LEU A 164 -2.37 14.02 7.98
CA LEU A 164 -1.53 13.23 8.87
C LEU A 164 -0.59 14.08 9.74
N ARG A 165 -0.37 15.36 9.37
CA ARG A 165 0.35 16.31 10.23
C ARG A 165 -0.47 16.74 11.43
N ARG A 166 -1.81 16.66 11.36
CA ARG A 166 -2.75 17.13 12.39
C ARG A 166 -3.51 16.01 13.08
N VAL A 167 -3.75 14.90 12.38
CA VAL A 167 -4.58 13.77 12.81
C VAL A 167 -3.75 12.49 12.77
N SER A 168 -3.92 11.60 13.74
CA SER A 168 -3.26 10.30 13.74
C SER A 168 -3.73 9.43 12.56
N SER A 169 -2.89 8.50 12.12
CA SER A 169 -3.18 7.64 10.96
C SER A 169 -4.38 6.71 11.16
N LYS A 170 -4.63 6.25 12.39
CA LYS A 170 -5.68 5.29 12.74
C LYS A 170 -7.11 5.74 12.35
N PRO A 171 -7.65 6.88 12.83
CA PRO A 171 -9.00 7.33 12.46
C PRO A 171 -9.12 7.62 10.96
N VAL A 172 -8.07 8.17 10.35
CA VAL A 172 -8.03 8.43 8.91
C VAL A 172 -8.11 7.13 8.12
N MET A 173 -7.40 6.09 8.55
CA MET A 173 -7.44 4.76 7.93
C MET A 173 -8.82 4.11 8.02
N ILE A 174 -9.49 4.18 9.17
CA ILE A 174 -10.83 3.62 9.36
C ILE A 174 -11.84 4.26 8.40
N PHE A 175 -11.84 5.60 8.35
CA PHE A 175 -12.72 6.37 7.47
C PHE A 175 -12.42 6.10 5.99
N ASN A 176 -11.13 6.08 5.63
CA ASN A 176 -10.67 5.84 4.27
C ASN A 176 -11.10 4.45 3.75
N MET A 177 -10.91 3.40 4.56
CA MET A 177 -11.33 2.03 4.21
C MET A 177 -12.85 1.89 4.15
N ALA A 178 -13.59 2.56 5.04
CA ALA A 178 -15.05 2.55 5.02
C ALA A 178 -15.60 3.22 3.75
N ILE A 179 -15.05 4.36 3.33
CA ILE A 179 -15.45 5.02 2.09
C ILE A 179 -15.21 4.12 0.89
N ALA A 180 -14.01 3.51 0.79
CA ALA A 180 -13.70 2.58 -0.29
C ALA A 180 -14.72 1.42 -0.36
N GLY A 181 -15.05 0.81 0.79
CA GLY A 181 -16.03 -0.27 0.87
C GLY A 181 -17.44 0.19 0.49
N THR A 182 -17.86 1.39 0.91
CA THR A 182 -19.16 1.93 0.48
C THR A 182 -19.22 2.22 -1.02
N ALA A 183 -18.12 2.68 -1.63
CA ALA A 183 -18.06 2.92 -3.06
C ALA A 183 -18.22 1.61 -3.86
N GLY A 184 -17.56 0.53 -3.43
CA GLY A 184 -17.68 -0.80 -4.04
C GLY A 184 -19.11 -1.38 -3.97
N ILE A 185 -19.82 -1.15 -2.87
CA ILE A 185 -21.25 -1.53 -2.74
C ILE A 185 -22.12 -0.67 -3.65
N LEU A 186 -21.95 0.66 -3.62
CA LEU A 186 -22.75 1.59 -4.42
C LEU A 186 -22.62 1.33 -5.92
N LEU A 187 -21.44 0.88 -6.38
CA LEU A 187 -21.19 0.54 -7.77
C LEU A 187 -22.15 -0.53 -8.31
N GLN A 188 -22.72 -1.37 -7.44
CA GLN A 188 -23.70 -2.40 -7.83
C GLN A 188 -25.09 -1.87 -8.13
N PHE A 189 -25.39 -0.63 -7.75
CA PHE A 189 -26.72 -0.03 -7.91
C PHE A 189 -26.74 1.08 -8.96
N VAL A 190 -25.57 1.48 -9.45
CA VAL A 190 -25.41 2.59 -10.40
C VAL A 190 -25.37 2.06 -11.83
N THR A 191 -26.11 2.75 -12.69
CA THR A 191 -26.25 2.43 -14.13
C THR A 191 -25.63 3.49 -15.04
N ASN A 192 -25.26 4.65 -14.50
CA ASN A 192 -24.63 5.73 -15.24
C ASN A 192 -23.11 5.47 -15.36
N SER A 193 -22.60 5.40 -16.59
CA SER A 193 -21.19 5.07 -16.88
C SER A 193 -20.19 6.02 -16.21
N TYR A 194 -20.49 7.33 -16.13
CA TYR A 194 -19.63 8.29 -15.42
C TYR A 194 -19.62 8.04 -13.92
N ALA A 195 -20.78 7.75 -13.33
CA ALA A 195 -20.86 7.46 -11.90
C ALA A 195 -20.18 6.13 -11.54
N VAL A 196 -20.25 5.11 -12.41
CA VAL A 196 -19.46 3.87 -12.27
C VAL A 196 -17.96 4.17 -12.29
N ALA A 197 -17.50 4.97 -13.27
CA ALA A 197 -16.09 5.36 -13.37
C ALA A 197 -15.60 6.08 -12.11
N VAL A 198 -16.39 7.04 -11.60
CA VAL A 198 -16.07 7.79 -10.38
C VAL A 198 -16.03 6.88 -9.16
N LEU A 199 -17.01 6.00 -8.96
CA LEU A 199 -17.03 5.11 -7.80
C LEU A 199 -15.86 4.12 -7.80
N PHE A 200 -15.55 3.54 -8.96
CA PHE A 200 -14.40 2.64 -9.11
C PHE A 200 -13.08 3.38 -8.89
N SER A 201 -12.98 4.62 -9.38
CA SER A 201 -11.84 5.51 -9.14
C SER A 201 -11.65 5.81 -7.65
N VAL A 202 -12.74 6.11 -6.94
CA VAL A 202 -12.73 6.36 -5.50
C VAL A 202 -12.26 5.10 -4.75
N GLU A 203 -12.81 3.93 -5.08
CA GLU A 203 -12.42 2.67 -4.45
C GLU A 203 -10.92 2.39 -4.61
N ILE A 204 -10.37 2.52 -5.82
CA ILE A 204 -8.94 2.31 -6.10
C ILE A 204 -8.08 3.33 -5.35
N MET A 205 -8.41 4.62 -5.43
CA MET A 205 -7.58 5.69 -4.85
C MET A 205 -7.57 5.64 -3.32
N PHE A 206 -8.71 5.38 -2.70
CA PHE A 206 -8.78 5.25 -1.23
C PHE A 206 -8.01 4.00 -0.77
N CYS A 207 -8.02 2.89 -1.52
CA CYS A 207 -7.15 1.75 -1.25
C CYS A 207 -5.66 2.10 -1.38
N ALA A 208 -5.28 2.90 -2.39
CA ALA A 208 -3.90 3.39 -2.56
C ALA A 208 -3.44 4.23 -1.36
N MET A 209 -4.28 5.18 -0.92
CA MET A 209 -4.07 5.96 0.30
C MET A 209 -4.00 5.08 1.55
N GLY A 210 -4.74 3.98 1.55
CA GLY A 210 -4.70 2.93 2.56
C GLY A 210 -3.32 2.36 2.78
N VAL A 211 -2.60 2.03 1.70
CA VAL A 211 -1.22 1.53 1.78
C VAL A 211 -0.31 2.56 2.48
N THR A 212 -0.44 3.84 2.14
CA THR A 212 0.32 4.92 2.78
C THR A 212 -0.01 5.04 4.27
N LEU A 213 -1.28 4.93 4.64
CA LEU A 213 -1.74 4.97 6.03
C LEU A 213 -1.28 3.76 6.85
N ILE A 214 -1.23 2.58 6.25
CA ILE A 214 -0.69 1.36 6.88
C ILE A 214 0.81 1.54 7.15
N ASN A 215 1.57 2.07 6.19
CA ASN A 215 2.99 2.34 6.37
C ASN A 215 3.24 3.41 7.45
N ALA A 216 2.43 4.47 7.49
CA ALA A 216 2.49 5.47 8.55
C ALA A 216 2.22 4.85 9.93
N SER A 217 1.18 4.01 10.03
CA SER A 217 0.84 3.30 11.27
C SER A 217 1.94 2.33 11.69
N ALA A 218 2.49 1.53 10.77
CA ALA A 218 3.58 0.60 11.04
C ALA A 218 4.81 1.32 11.63
N VAL A 219 5.18 2.47 11.07
CA VAL A 219 6.32 3.27 11.58
C VAL A 219 6.09 3.79 13.00
N SER A 220 4.83 4.04 13.40
CA SER A 220 4.49 4.43 14.77
C SER A 220 4.33 3.26 15.75
N LEU A 221 3.97 2.07 15.25
CA LEU A 221 3.70 0.88 16.07
C LEU A 221 4.97 0.11 16.42
N PHE A 222 5.91 -0.01 15.48
CA PHE A 222 7.11 -0.82 15.65
C PHE A 222 8.29 -0.01 16.19
N PRO A 223 9.14 -0.62 17.04
CA PRO A 223 10.29 0.06 17.59
C PRO A 223 11.33 0.41 16.51
N THR A 224 12.10 1.47 16.74
CA THR A 224 13.00 2.10 15.75
C THR A 224 13.97 1.14 15.09
N HIS A 225 14.46 0.13 15.80
CA HIS A 225 15.44 -0.83 15.29
C HIS A 225 14.86 -1.85 14.29
N VAL A 226 13.53 -2.07 14.27
CA VAL A 226 12.85 -3.05 13.40
C VAL A 226 11.76 -2.46 12.52
N LYS A 227 11.34 -1.21 12.73
CA LYS A 227 10.26 -0.58 11.95
C LYS A 227 10.49 -0.60 10.44
N GLY A 228 11.75 -0.47 9.99
CA GLY A 228 12.11 -0.53 8.57
C GLY A 228 11.86 -1.93 7.97
N MET A 229 12.24 -2.98 8.70
CA MET A 229 12.01 -4.37 8.29
C MET A 229 10.52 -4.73 8.36
N ALA A 230 9.81 -4.32 9.41
CA ALA A 230 8.38 -4.55 9.53
C ALA A 230 7.62 -3.94 8.34
N THR A 231 7.91 -2.67 8.02
CA THR A 231 7.29 -1.96 6.90
C THR A 231 7.62 -2.62 5.56
N SER A 232 8.85 -3.08 5.35
CA SER A 232 9.22 -3.74 4.09
C SER A 232 8.53 -5.11 3.94
N LEU A 233 8.45 -5.91 5.00
CA LEU A 233 7.75 -7.20 4.99
C LEU A 233 6.24 -7.02 4.77
N ILE A 234 5.61 -6.05 5.44
CA ILE A 234 4.19 -5.71 5.24
C ILE A 234 3.95 -5.41 3.75
N ASN A 235 4.75 -4.51 3.16
CA ASN A 235 4.62 -4.18 1.73
C ASN A 235 4.92 -5.38 0.81
N MET A 236 5.85 -6.26 1.18
CA MET A 236 6.13 -7.47 0.42
C MET A 236 4.90 -8.38 0.34
N THR A 237 4.23 -8.61 1.48
CA THR A 237 3.00 -9.42 1.51
C THR A 237 1.87 -8.79 0.70
N GLY A 238 1.70 -7.46 0.77
CA GLY A 238 0.74 -6.72 -0.05
C GLY A 238 1.04 -6.83 -1.54
N ARG A 239 2.29 -6.63 -1.96
CA ARG A 239 2.64 -6.76 -3.39
C ARG A 239 2.43 -8.18 -3.92
N PHE A 240 2.73 -9.18 -3.10
CA PHE A 240 2.45 -10.58 -3.47
C PHE A 240 0.95 -10.82 -3.66
N SER A 241 0.08 -10.21 -2.84
CA SER A 241 -1.37 -10.32 -3.02
C SER A 241 -1.84 -9.66 -4.32
N THR A 242 -1.26 -8.53 -4.73
CA THR A 242 -1.58 -7.91 -6.03
C THR A 242 -1.33 -8.88 -7.18
N PHE A 243 -0.18 -9.56 -7.21
CA PHE A 243 0.10 -10.51 -8.29
C PHE A 243 -0.93 -11.63 -8.35
N LEU A 244 -1.23 -12.27 -7.22
CA LEU A 244 -2.21 -13.36 -7.16
C LEU A 244 -3.62 -12.88 -7.52
N PHE A 245 -4.03 -11.74 -6.99
CA PHE A 245 -5.37 -11.21 -7.20
C PHE A 245 -5.58 -10.73 -8.63
N SER A 246 -4.62 -10.00 -9.22
CA SER A 246 -4.69 -9.55 -10.61
C SER A 246 -4.85 -10.68 -11.62
N SER A 247 -4.25 -11.85 -11.34
CA SER A 247 -4.37 -13.05 -12.19
C SER A 247 -5.75 -13.71 -12.13
N VAL A 248 -6.49 -13.55 -11.03
CA VAL A 248 -7.75 -14.28 -10.80
C VAL A 248 -8.99 -13.37 -10.88
N VAL A 249 -8.84 -12.07 -10.60
CA VAL A 249 -9.96 -11.11 -10.49
C VAL A 249 -10.79 -11.01 -11.77
N GLY A 250 -10.17 -11.06 -12.95
CA GLY A 250 -10.89 -11.05 -14.23
C GLY A 250 -11.84 -12.24 -14.37
N MET A 251 -11.40 -13.44 -13.99
CA MET A 251 -12.24 -14.64 -14.01
C MET A 251 -13.38 -14.55 -12.99
N LEU A 252 -13.09 -14.05 -11.79
CA LEU A 252 -14.09 -13.86 -10.73
C LEU A 252 -15.17 -12.86 -11.14
N MET A 253 -14.78 -11.72 -11.72
CA MET A 253 -15.72 -10.74 -12.26
C MET A 253 -16.56 -11.33 -13.40
N ALA A 254 -15.94 -12.11 -14.29
CA ALA A 254 -16.66 -12.71 -15.41
C ALA A 254 -17.65 -13.81 -14.99
N GLN A 255 -17.39 -14.55 -13.90
CA GLN A 255 -18.27 -15.62 -13.41
C GLN A 255 -19.34 -15.08 -12.47
N SER A 256 -18.93 -14.33 -11.44
CA SER A 256 -19.78 -13.91 -10.33
C SER A 256 -19.43 -12.48 -9.92
N CYS A 257 -19.74 -11.53 -10.80
CA CYS A 257 -19.38 -10.12 -10.61
C CYS A 257 -19.92 -9.54 -9.30
N HIS A 258 -21.23 -9.65 -9.05
CA HIS A 258 -21.84 -9.12 -7.83
C HIS A 258 -21.19 -9.68 -6.56
N LEU A 259 -20.96 -11.00 -6.53
CA LEU A 259 -20.32 -11.67 -5.39
C LEU A 259 -18.90 -11.14 -5.17
N THR A 260 -18.16 -10.93 -6.25
CA THR A 260 -16.76 -10.44 -6.19
C THR A 260 -16.70 -9.06 -5.55
N PHE A 261 -17.53 -8.12 -6.01
CA PHE A 261 -17.57 -6.77 -5.43
C PHE A 261 -18.08 -6.75 -3.97
N TYR A 262 -19.09 -7.56 -3.62
CA TYR A 262 -19.54 -7.65 -2.24
C TYR A 262 -18.48 -8.23 -1.30
N VAL A 263 -17.75 -9.26 -1.74
CA VAL A 263 -16.64 -9.84 -0.96
C VAL A 263 -15.53 -8.81 -0.76
N LEU A 264 -15.12 -8.10 -1.81
CA LEU A 264 -14.06 -7.08 -1.71
C LEU A 264 -14.47 -5.90 -0.83
N SER A 265 -15.71 -5.43 -0.96
CA SER A 265 -16.26 -4.40 -0.07
C SER A 265 -16.30 -4.88 1.38
N GLY A 266 -16.70 -6.14 1.62
CA GLY A 266 -16.69 -6.75 2.95
C GLY A 266 -15.28 -6.81 3.55
N LEU A 267 -14.26 -7.16 2.75
CA LEU A 267 -12.86 -7.13 3.18
C LEU A 267 -12.41 -5.72 3.56
N LEU A 268 -12.85 -4.68 2.86
CA LEU A 268 -12.56 -3.29 3.22
C LEU A 268 -13.16 -2.89 4.57
N PHE A 269 -14.41 -3.28 4.85
CA PHE A 269 -15.01 -3.06 6.18
C PHE A 269 -14.30 -3.88 7.27
N MET A 270 -13.87 -5.10 6.97
CA MET A 270 -13.04 -5.89 7.88
C MET A 270 -11.70 -5.20 8.16
N SER A 271 -11.08 -4.57 7.17
CA SER A 271 -9.85 -3.78 7.35
C SER A 271 -10.09 -2.60 8.31
N SER A 272 -11.20 -1.86 8.15
CA SER A 272 -11.62 -0.83 9.12
C SER A 272 -11.80 -1.39 10.53
N ALA A 273 -12.47 -2.53 10.67
CA ALA A 273 -12.72 -3.15 11.97
C ALA A 273 -11.43 -3.63 12.65
N LEU A 274 -10.52 -4.28 11.91
CA LEU A 274 -9.22 -4.70 12.42
C LEU A 274 -8.36 -3.51 12.86
N THR A 275 -8.48 -2.37 12.17
CA THR A 275 -7.76 -1.14 12.52
C THR A 275 -8.19 -0.58 13.88
N LEU A 276 -9.42 -0.85 14.34
CA LEU A 276 -9.87 -0.47 15.68
C LEU A 276 -9.07 -1.18 16.79
N LEU A 277 -8.57 -2.39 16.52
CA LEU A 277 -7.81 -3.22 17.46
C LEU A 277 -6.34 -2.79 17.59
N LEU A 278 -5.83 -1.98 16.65
CA LEU A 278 -4.51 -1.37 16.79
C LEU A 278 -4.55 -0.30 17.91
N PRO A 279 -3.47 -0.08 18.67
CA PRO A 279 -3.42 1.00 19.65
C PRO A 279 -3.54 2.37 18.97
#